data_AF-A0A2N8NGV1-F1
#
_entry.id   AF-A0A2N8NGV1-F1
#
_cell.length_a   1.000
_cell.length_b   1.000
_cell.length_c   1.000
_cell.angle_alpha   90.00
_cell.angle_beta   90.00
_cell.angle_gamma   90.00
#
_symmetry.space_group_name_H-M   'P 1'
#
loop_
_entity.id
_entity.type
_entity.pdbx_description
1 polymer ?
#
loop_
_entity_poly.entity_id
_entity_poly.type
_entity_poly.pdbx_seq_one_letter_code
_entity_poly.pdbx_strand_id
1 'polypeptide(L)'
;MSDRTSQIIGRLSRINAYVVVVAFFLFITFIVGDSNLYKRYTYDEKIRSLEHEIDLYDKEIEMNTIKLNDIRVNREGLERYAREEFFMKRPNEDVFIIED
;
A
#
# COMPACT_ATOMS: atom_id res chain seq x y z
N MET A 1 33.03 -38.29 -21.08
CA MET A 1 31.82 -37.60 -20.57
C MET A 1 30.76 -38.57 -20.00
N SER A 2 30.90 -39.88 -20.16
CA SER A 2 29.97 -40.93 -19.66
C SER A 2 30.20 -41.32 -18.18
N ASP A 3 31.41 -41.13 -17.63
CA ASP A 3 31.73 -41.61 -16.26
C ASP A 3 31.03 -40.85 -15.14
N ARG A 4 30.59 -39.60 -15.38
CA ARG A 4 29.88 -38.83 -14.35
C ARG A 4 28.41 -39.24 -14.25
N THR A 5 27.79 -39.61 -15.37
CA THR A 5 26.38 -40.03 -15.40
C THR A 5 26.21 -41.39 -14.75
N SER A 6 27.13 -42.34 -15.00
CA SER A 6 27.11 -43.68 -14.38
C SER A 6 27.29 -43.64 -12.86
N GLN A 7 28.16 -42.76 -12.36
CA GLN A 7 28.34 -42.55 -10.91
C GLN A 7 27.09 -41.99 -10.22
N ILE A 8 26.36 -41.11 -10.90
CA ILE A 8 25.09 -40.54 -10.39
C ILE A 8 24.01 -41.61 -10.38
N ILE A 9 23.88 -42.40 -11.45
CA ILE A 9 22.89 -43.50 -11.55
C ILE A 9 23.15 -44.56 -10.47
N GLY A 10 24.41 -44.92 -10.21
CA GLY A 10 24.77 -45.87 -9.15
C GLY A 10 24.45 -45.37 -7.73
N ARG A 11 24.53 -44.05 -7.49
CA ARG A 11 24.07 -43.44 -6.23
C ARG A 11 22.55 -43.39 -6.13
N LEU A 12 21.86 -43.09 -7.23
CA LEU A 12 20.41 -43.02 -7.31
C LEU A 12 19.75 -44.40 -7.09
N SER A 13 20.37 -45.47 -7.60
CA SER A 13 19.91 -46.86 -7.42
C SER A 13 19.97 -47.36 -5.98
N ARG A 14 20.72 -46.70 -5.08
CA ARG A 14 20.79 -47.02 -3.64
C ARG A 14 19.73 -46.29 -2.82
N ILE A 15 18.98 -45.37 -3.43
CA ILE A 15 17.90 -44.65 -2.76
C ILE A 15 16.66 -45.52 -2.83
N ASN A 16 16.06 -45.82 -1.68
CA ASN A 16 14.81 -46.57 -1.62
C ASN A 16 13.71 -45.82 -2.38
N ALA A 17 12.99 -46.52 -3.26
CA ALA A 17 11.89 -45.94 -4.04
C ALA A 17 10.86 -45.22 -3.15
N TYR A 18 10.64 -45.74 -1.94
CA TYR A 18 9.78 -45.11 -0.92
C TYR A 18 10.26 -43.71 -0.49
N VAL A 19 11.57 -43.48 -0.36
CA VAL A 19 12.14 -42.17 0.02
C VAL A 19 11.92 -41.15 -1.09
N VAL A 20 12.06 -41.56 -2.35
CA VAL A 20 11.82 -40.68 -3.51
C VAL A 20 10.35 -40.29 -3.58
N VAL A 21 9.43 -41.25 -3.37
CA VAL A 21 7.98 -40.98 -3.37
C VAL A 21 7.57 -40.07 -2.21
N VAL A 22 8.11 -40.29 -1.01
CA VAL A 22 7.83 -39.42 0.16
C VAL A 22 8.40 -38.02 -0.05
N ALA A 23 9.63 -37.89 -0.55
CA ALA A 23 10.22 -36.59 -0.86
C ALA A 23 9.44 -35.85 -1.95
N PHE A 24 8.97 -36.55 -2.99
CA PHE A 24 8.12 -35.97 -4.02
C PHE A 24 6.77 -35.50 -3.48
N PHE A 25 6.14 -36.31 -2.62
CA PHE A 25 4.89 -35.94 -1.96
C PHE A 25 5.08 -34.71 -1.05
N LEU A 26 6.14 -34.69 -0.23
CA LEU A 26 6.49 -33.54 0.60
C LEU A 26 6.74 -32.29 -0.26
N PHE A 27 7.53 -32.41 -1.34
CA PHE A 27 7.79 -31.32 -2.25
C PHE A 27 6.50 -30.73 -2.85
N ILE A 28 5.57 -31.58 -3.30
CA ILE A 28 4.27 -31.12 -3.80
C ILE A 28 3.44 -30.48 -2.69
N THR A 29 3.33 -31.09 -1.50
CA THR A 29 2.54 -30.50 -0.40
C THR A 29 3.11 -29.17 0.13
N PHE A 30 4.43 -29.00 0.12
CA PHE A 30 5.07 -27.76 0.58
C PHE A 30 5.07 -26.65 -0.49
N ILE A 31 5.16 -27.00 -1.77
CA ILE A 31 5.23 -26.01 -2.87
C ILE A 31 3.86 -25.72 -3.48
N VAL A 32 3.02 -26.73 -3.65
CA VAL A 32 1.66 -26.61 -4.20
C VAL A 32 0.65 -26.35 -3.09
N GLY A 33 0.95 -26.72 -1.84
CA GLY A 33 0.11 -26.34 -0.73
C GLY A 33 0.01 -24.82 -0.65
N ASP A 34 -1.22 -24.32 -0.56
CA ASP A 34 -1.56 -22.97 -0.13
C ASP A 34 -1.09 -22.75 1.32
N SER A 35 0.23 -22.85 1.55
CA SER A 35 0.89 -22.51 2.79
C SER A 35 0.78 -21.00 2.92
N ASN A 36 -0.39 -20.63 3.44
CA ASN A 36 -1.01 -19.32 3.50
C ASN A 36 -0.20 -18.30 4.31
N LEU A 37 1.05 -18.58 4.69
CA LEU A 37 1.93 -17.70 5.43
C LEU A 37 2.38 -16.49 4.61
N TYR A 38 2.79 -16.69 3.36
CA TYR A 38 3.17 -15.57 2.49
C TYR A 38 1.96 -14.67 2.18
N LYS A 39 0.84 -15.29 1.82
CA LYS A 39 -0.43 -14.60 1.60
C LYS A 39 -0.89 -13.85 2.85
N ARG A 40 -0.86 -14.50 4.03
CA ARG A 40 -1.19 -13.88 5.33
C ARG A 40 -0.33 -12.64 5.60
N TYR A 41 0.98 -12.74 5.40
CA TYR A 41 1.88 -11.60 5.60
C TYR A 41 1.54 -10.43 4.65
N THR A 42 1.35 -10.72 3.36
CA THR A 42 0.95 -9.70 2.38
C THR A 42 -0.42 -9.09 2.69
N TYR A 43 -1.39 -9.89 3.13
CA TYR A 43 -2.70 -9.40 3.53
C TYR A 43 -2.63 -8.55 4.80
N ASP A 44 -1.85 -8.95 5.80
CA ASP A 44 -1.69 -8.18 7.04
C ASP A 44 -1.04 -6.81 6.76
N GLU A 45 -0.06 -6.76 5.85
CA GLU A 45 0.52 -5.49 5.39
C GLU A 45 -0.51 -4.63 4.63
N LYS A 46 -1.30 -5.26 3.74
CA LYS A 46 -2.34 -4.56 3.00
C LYS A 46 -3.41 -3.99 3.94
N ILE A 47 -3.84 -4.77 4.94
CA ILE A 47 -4.82 -4.34 5.95
C ILE A 47 -4.28 -3.12 6.71
N ARG A 48 -3.04 -3.18 7.23
CA ARG A 48 -2.44 -2.04 7.93
C ARG A 48 -2.34 -0.80 7.06
N SER A 49 -2.00 -0.95 5.78
CA SER A 49 -1.92 0.18 4.86
C SER A 49 -3.27 0.86 4.63
N LEU A 50 -4.33 0.06 4.50
CA LEU A 50 -5.70 0.55 4.30
C LEU A 50 -6.25 1.19 5.58
N GLU A 51 -5.99 0.60 6.74
CA GLU A 51 -6.40 1.18 8.03
C GLU A 51 -5.74 2.53 8.28
N HIS A 52 -4.45 2.67 7.94
CA HIS A 52 -3.74 3.94 8.02
C HIS A 52 -4.32 4.98 7.05
N GLU A 53 -4.65 4.57 5.82
CA GLU A 53 -5.27 5.45 4.83
C GLU A 53 -6.64 5.97 5.30
N ILE A 54 -7.44 5.11 5.95
CA ILE A 54 -8.73 5.50 6.56
C ILE A 54 -8.52 6.54 7.66
N ASP A 55 -7.61 6.29 8.62
CA ASP A 55 -7.35 7.22 9.73
C ASP A 55 -6.83 8.59 9.24
N LEU A 56 -6.02 8.59 8.17
CA LEU A 56 -5.56 9.83 7.54
C LEU A 56 -6.72 10.62 6.93
N TYR A 57 -7.57 9.97 6.13
CA TYR A 57 -8.68 10.67 5.48
C TYR A 57 -9.74 11.13 6.48
N ASP A 58 -10.01 10.36 7.54
CA ASP A 58 -10.95 10.77 8.58
C ASP A 58 -10.48 12.06 9.28
N LYS A 59 -9.18 12.16 9.60
CA LYS A 59 -8.59 13.39 10.14
C LYS A 59 -8.64 14.55 9.16
N GLU A 60 -8.37 14.29 7.89
CA GLU A 60 -8.45 15.32 6.85
C GLU A 60 -9.88 15.84 6.67
N ILE A 61 -10.88 14.95 6.70
CA ILE A 61 -12.30 15.31 6.64
C ILE A 61 -12.69 16.15 7.85
N GLU A 62 -12.28 15.78 9.06
CA GLU A 62 -12.56 16.56 10.28
C GLU A 62 -11.96 17.97 10.18
N MET A 63 -10.67 18.06 9.83
CA MET A 63 -9.97 19.33 9.66
C MET A 63 -10.60 20.19 8.57
N ASN A 64 -10.93 19.61 7.42
CA ASN A 64 -11.58 20.33 6.32
C ASN A 64 -12.99 20.76 6.68
N THR A 65 -13.74 19.96 7.44
CA THR A 65 -15.08 20.32 7.93
C THR A 65 -15.00 21.51 8.89
N ILE A 66 -14.01 21.52 9.80
CA ILE A 66 -13.76 22.65 10.69
C ILE A 66 -13.42 23.91 9.88
N LYS A 67 -12.49 23.82 8.94
CA LYS A 67 -12.13 24.95 8.04
C LYS A 67 -13.33 25.46 7.25
N LEU A 68 -14.10 24.56 6.65
CA LEU A 68 -15.31 24.90 5.89
C LEU A 68 -16.35 25.58 6.76
N ASN A 69 -16.53 25.13 8.01
CA ASN A 69 -17.47 25.73 8.93
C ASN A 69 -17.00 27.13 9.39
N ASP A 70 -15.71 27.30 9.67
CA ASP A 70 -15.11 28.60 9.99
C ASP A 70 -15.32 29.62 8.86
N ILE A 71 -15.08 29.18 7.61
CA ILE A 71 -15.31 29.98 6.41
C ILE A 71 -16.82 30.25 6.19
N ARG A 72 -17.71 29.26 6.38
CA ARG A 72 -19.15 29.43 6.14
C ARG A 72 -19.85 30.32 7.17
N VAL A 73 -19.46 30.22 8.43
CA VAL A 73 -20.14 30.91 9.54
C VAL A 73 -19.62 32.34 9.69
N ASN A 74 -18.35 32.59 9.38
CA ASN A 74 -17.75 33.91 9.48
C ASN A 74 -17.53 34.56 8.10
N ARG A 75 -18.35 35.56 7.75
CA ARG A 75 -18.19 36.33 6.50
C ARG A 75 -16.79 36.92 6.33
N GLU A 76 -16.14 37.29 7.43
CA GLU A 76 -14.79 37.86 7.42
C GLU A 76 -13.74 36.78 7.08
N GLY A 77 -13.93 35.55 7.55
CA GLY A 77 -13.08 34.40 7.21
C GLY A 77 -13.19 34.00 5.74
N LEU A 78 -14.40 34.03 5.18
CA LEU A 78 -14.63 33.80 3.75
C LEU A 78 -13.98 34.86 2.86
N GLU A 79 -14.11 36.14 3.23
CA GLU A 79 -13.48 37.22 2.49
C GLU A 79 -11.95 37.14 2.54
N ARG A 80 -11.36 36.78 3.69
CA ARG A 80 -9.91 36.59 3.82
C ARG A 80 -9.42 35.43 2.93
N TYR A 81 -10.09 34.27 3.00
CA TYR A 81 -9.75 33.10 2.18
C TYR A 81 -9.85 33.39 0.68
N ALA A 82 -10.91 34.09 0.24
CA ALA A 82 -11.08 34.47 -1.17
C ALA A 82 -10.00 35.46 -1.66
N ARG A 83 -9.47 36.32 -0.79
CA ARG A 83 -8.41 37.27 -1.12
C ARG A 83 -7.01 36.64 -1.09
N GLU A 84 -6.74 35.73 -0.16
CA GLU A 84 -5.42 35.09 0.01
C GLU A 84 -5.19 33.96 -1.02
N GLU A 85 -6.15 33.06 -1.19
CA GLU A 85 -5.98 31.90 -2.08
C GLU A 85 -6.36 32.19 -3.53
N PHE A 86 -7.39 33.03 -3.74
CA PHE A 86 -7.99 33.26 -5.05
C PHE A 86 -7.83 34.70 -5.56
N PHE A 87 -7.18 35.58 -4.79
CA PHE A 87 -6.97 37.01 -5.14
C PHE A 87 -8.25 37.73 -5.61
N MET A 88 -9.41 37.33 -5.07
CA MET A 88 -10.68 37.89 -5.48
C MET A 88 -10.82 39.36 -5.04
N LYS A 89 -11.30 40.22 -5.94
CA LYS A 89 -11.55 41.64 -5.71
C LYS A 89 -13.03 41.99 -5.85
N ARG A 90 -13.49 43.00 -5.12
CA ARG A 90 -14.82 43.57 -5.37
C ARG A 90 -14.81 44.36 -6.68
N PRO A 91 -15.95 44.49 -7.40
CA PRO A 91 -16.01 45.20 -8.68
C PRO A 91 -15.57 46.67 -8.61
N ASN A 92 -15.60 47.25 -7.41
CA ASN A 92 -15.32 48.65 -7.09
C ASN A 92 -14.03 48.82 -6.26
N GLU A 93 -13.11 47.85 -6.30
CA GLU A 93 -11.86 47.86 -5.53
C GLU A 93 -10.66 47.60 -6.45
N ASP A 94 -9.68 48.50 -6.41
CA ASP A 94 -8.40 48.36 -7.12
C ASP A 94 -7.38 47.68 -6.20
N VAL A 95 -6.94 46.48 -6.59
CA VAL A 95 -5.95 45.67 -5.85
C VAL A 95 -4.58 45.85 -6.49
N PHE A 96 -3.58 46.26 -5.70
CA PHE A 96 -2.19 46.41 -6.14
C PHE A 96 -1.36 45.25 -5.55
N ILE A 97 -0.68 44.50 -6.42
CA ILE A 97 0.32 43.50 -6.02
C ILE A 97 1.68 44.18 -6.11
N ILE A 98 2.38 44.29 -4.98
CA ILE A 98 3.74 44.83 -4.93
C ILE A 98 4.68 43.63 -4.94
N GLU A 99 5.42 43.46 -6.03
CA GLU A 99 6.56 42.53 -6.11
C GLU A 99 7.81 43.29 -5.67
N ASP A 100 8.59 42.72 -4.75
CA ASP A 100 9.91 43.22 -4.34
C ASP A 100 10.96 43.04 -5.45
#